data_AF-V6TSG2-F1
#
_entry.id   AF-V6TSG2-F1
#
_cell.length_a   1.000
_cell.length_b   1.000
_cell.length_c   1.000
_cell.angle_alpha   90.00
_cell.angle_beta   90.00
_cell.angle_gamma   90.00
#
_symmetry.space_group_name_H-M   'P 1'
#
loop_
_entity.id
_entity.type
_entity.pdbx_description
1 polymer ?
#
loop_
_entity_poly.entity_id
_entity_poly.type
_entity_poly.pdbx_seq_one_letter_code
_entity_poly.pdbx_strand_id
1 'polypeptide(L)'
;VHCVHGTLVDALRCCTSRTLRCSGMHGVTEVEGLCGAMGVLEGVGGGLWGGELQHTGEATACSACQDGYYKAGNVCTPCTDTCATCTAADTCTSCPEGKYLNGNQCVAKGSCGADKYEDDDSMTCAACSTLNGCTACALGDTGKPQCSACGASNKLKVELDGTITCVAEAQCATNGQEGTHFMDKANSVCVLCGNVTGSGTDQGIDNCMTCTRTGSDKPVCNTCKEGYYLDSDGSCKVCTGANCATCSKDDLTKCSTCKPGYFKQGDSPGTCTPCDDADSGIPGCAACTFSSSLTCNSCKANYKASGTGSVTCTKVCEDDSACGGTAGSCGAIVVGGDGNMKYYCSLCGESGKVPIDGKCVDKTSSANGNICDRGVCTSCTANYFLYMGGCYKVDTEPGSLMCSKATTAGVCETPNANSRYFAVPGAKVTDQSVLGCGNPLGVALSDTNAYVGVEDCRTCTAPSETSPTGMAAAKCTACDEGKVLTSSGYGCVTCDIAGCSTCRADNMCETCSDGYRLEGDACVRTGGNLSTGAIAGMSVTKSSYALCY
;
A
#
# COMPACT_ATOMS: atom_id res chain seq x y z
N VAL A 1 12.44 -54.77 -10.63
CA VAL A 1 12.08 -54.80 -12.07
C VAL A 1 10.65 -54.30 -12.20
N HIS A 2 10.47 -53.28 -13.03
CA HIS A 2 9.27 -52.48 -13.33
C HIS A 2 8.84 -51.34 -12.39
N CYS A 3 9.23 -50.12 -12.80
CA CYS A 3 8.52 -48.86 -12.59
C CYS A 3 7.28 -48.79 -13.50
N VAL A 4 6.23 -48.09 -13.07
CA VAL A 4 5.29 -47.36 -13.95
C VAL A 4 4.99 -45.99 -13.33
N HIS A 5 5.09 -44.96 -14.17
CA HIS A 5 4.93 -43.53 -13.91
C HIS A 5 3.45 -43.09 -13.87
N GLY A 6 3.16 -41.96 -13.19
CA GLY A 6 1.91 -41.20 -13.34
C GLY A 6 1.77 -40.05 -12.31
N THR A 7 1.54 -38.84 -12.80
CA THR A 7 1.76 -37.48 -12.25
C THR A 7 0.56 -36.77 -11.58
N LEU A 8 0.87 -35.73 -10.76
CA LEU A 8 0.10 -34.49 -10.40
C LEU A 8 -1.16 -34.63 -9.49
N VAL A 9 -1.54 -33.71 -8.57
CA VAL A 9 -1.01 -32.46 -7.98
C VAL A 9 -1.93 -32.02 -6.79
N ASP A 10 -1.42 -31.12 -5.92
CA ASP A 10 -2.11 -30.31 -4.88
C ASP A 10 -2.63 -30.97 -3.60
N ALA A 11 -2.70 -30.33 -2.42
CA ALA A 11 -1.96 -29.26 -1.75
C ALA A 11 -2.72 -29.08 -0.42
N LEU A 12 -2.10 -29.26 0.74
CA LEU A 12 -2.47 -28.49 1.94
C LEU A 12 -1.33 -28.53 2.95
N ARG A 13 -0.82 -27.32 3.20
CA ARG A 13 0.29 -26.98 4.09
C ARG A 13 -0.11 -27.26 5.54
N CYS A 14 0.72 -28.01 6.26
CA CYS A 14 0.74 -27.98 7.71
C CYS A 14 2.02 -27.25 8.14
N CYS A 15 1.86 -26.16 8.88
CA CYS A 15 2.95 -25.31 9.34
C CYS A 15 3.79 -26.03 10.40
N THR A 16 5.06 -26.25 10.05
CA THR A 16 6.29 -26.28 10.86
C THR A 16 6.19 -26.28 12.40
N SER A 17 6.80 -27.29 13.06
CA SER A 17 8.07 -27.08 13.81
C SER A 17 8.68 -28.34 14.45
N ARG A 18 10.00 -28.46 14.23
CA ARG A 18 11.08 -29.09 15.01
C ARG A 18 11.14 -30.62 15.23
N THR A 19 12.17 -31.18 14.58
CA THR A 19 13.23 -32.05 15.16
C THR A 19 13.00 -32.59 16.57
N LEU A 20 12.87 -33.92 16.69
CA LEU A 20 13.65 -34.68 17.67
C LEU A 20 13.90 -36.11 17.17
N ARG A 21 15.13 -36.57 17.43
CA ARG A 21 15.64 -37.90 17.09
C ARG A 21 14.76 -38.99 17.68
N CYS A 22 14.52 -40.03 16.89
CA CYS A 22 13.97 -41.29 17.38
C CYS A 22 14.85 -41.84 18.51
N SER A 23 14.30 -41.89 19.71
CA SER A 23 14.67 -42.85 20.74
C SER A 23 13.37 -43.23 21.43
N GLY A 24 13.06 -44.53 21.36
CA GLY A 24 11.74 -45.06 21.65
C GLY A 24 11.29 -44.78 23.09
N MET A 25 10.06 -44.31 23.21
CA MET A 25 9.19 -44.52 24.35
C MET A 25 7.76 -44.20 23.91
N HIS A 26 6.82 -45.09 24.23
CA HIS A 26 5.38 -44.90 24.04
C HIS A 26 4.95 -43.53 24.61
N GLY A 27 4.58 -42.60 23.73
CA GLY A 27 4.08 -41.28 24.10
C GLY A 27 2.93 -40.92 23.16
N VAL A 28 1.74 -40.89 23.73
CA VAL A 28 0.49 -40.50 23.08
C VAL A 28 0.66 -39.07 22.57
N THR A 29 0.53 -38.86 21.26
CA THR A 29 0.46 -37.52 20.68
C THR A 29 -0.97 -37.04 20.88
N GLU A 30 -1.20 -36.11 21.82
CA GLU A 30 -2.49 -35.44 21.95
C GLU A 30 -2.72 -34.59 20.69
N VAL A 31 -3.59 -35.08 19.81
CA VAL A 31 -4.22 -34.26 18.78
C VAL A 31 -5.30 -33.47 19.50
N GLU A 32 -5.06 -32.19 19.79
CA GLU A 32 -6.12 -31.31 20.29
C GLU A 32 -7.25 -31.28 19.25
N GLY A 33 -8.42 -31.78 19.68
CA GLY A 33 -9.53 -32.13 18.82
C GLY A 33 -10.26 -30.93 18.26
N LEU A 34 -10.15 -30.76 16.94
CA LEU A 34 -11.05 -29.94 16.14
C LEU A 34 -12.27 -30.80 15.75
N CYS A 35 -13.46 -30.40 16.18
CA CYS A 35 -14.72 -31.10 15.88
C CYS A 35 -15.48 -30.41 14.73
N GLY A 36 -15.73 -31.13 13.63
CA GLY A 36 -16.53 -30.73 12.45
C GLY A 36 -15.69 -30.68 11.16
N ALA A 37 -15.99 -31.31 10.02
CA ALA A 37 -17.18 -31.98 9.49
C ALA A 37 -16.78 -33.24 8.66
N MET A 38 -17.79 -33.99 8.21
CA MET A 38 -17.72 -35.21 7.39
C MET A 38 -16.70 -35.12 6.24
N GLY A 39 -15.72 -36.02 6.22
CA GLY A 39 -14.91 -36.27 5.04
C GLY A 39 -15.64 -37.20 4.08
N VAL A 40 -15.95 -36.73 2.87
CA VAL A 40 -16.29 -37.62 1.75
C VAL A 40 -14.98 -38.16 1.19
N LEU A 41 -14.71 -39.46 1.39
CA LEU A 41 -13.64 -40.16 0.70
C LEU A 41 -14.22 -40.78 -0.57
N GLU A 42 -13.95 -40.20 -1.74
CA GLU A 42 -14.20 -40.88 -3.01
C GLU A 42 -13.15 -41.97 -3.23
N GLY A 43 -13.56 -43.23 -3.05
CA GLY A 43 -12.77 -44.39 -3.46
C GLY A 43 -12.92 -44.66 -4.96
N VAL A 44 -11.85 -45.19 -5.57
CA VAL A 44 -11.82 -45.66 -6.97
C VAL A 44 -12.77 -46.85 -7.13
N GLY A 45 -14.05 -46.57 -7.35
CA GLY A 45 -15.08 -47.60 -7.46
C GLY A 45 -16.53 -47.14 -7.23
N GLY A 46 -16.90 -45.90 -7.57
CA GLY A 46 -18.28 -45.50 -7.90
C GLY A 46 -19.45 -46.08 -7.10
N GLY A 47 -19.40 -46.10 -5.76
CA GLY A 47 -20.50 -46.55 -4.91
C GLY A 47 -20.77 -45.58 -3.75
N LEU A 48 -21.93 -44.92 -3.76
CA LEU A 48 -22.44 -44.11 -2.65
C LEU A 48 -22.92 -45.02 -1.52
N TRP A 49 -22.31 -44.91 -0.34
CA TRP A 49 -22.85 -45.45 0.91
C TRP A 49 -23.10 -44.29 1.88
N GLY A 50 -24.37 -43.94 2.09
CA GLY A 50 -24.78 -43.13 3.22
C GLY A 50 -24.86 -44.03 4.45
N GLY A 51 -23.95 -43.86 5.39
CA GLY A 51 -23.92 -44.58 6.65
C GLY A 51 -23.36 -43.71 7.76
N GLU A 52 -24.15 -43.56 8.83
CA GLU A 52 -23.79 -42.90 10.07
C GLU A 52 -22.70 -43.73 10.80
N LEU A 53 -21.51 -43.16 10.98
CA LEU A 53 -20.47 -43.82 11.78
C LEU A 53 -20.88 -43.74 13.25
N GLN A 54 -21.26 -44.88 13.84
CA GLN A 54 -21.37 -45.01 15.29
C GLN A 54 -19.98 -44.89 15.90
N HIS A 55 -19.63 -43.68 16.34
CA HIS A 55 -18.44 -43.45 17.17
C HIS A 55 -18.77 -43.87 18.61
N THR A 56 -18.59 -45.16 18.92
CA THR A 56 -18.44 -45.62 20.31
C THR A 56 -17.01 -45.34 20.75
N GLY A 57 -16.76 -44.10 21.14
CA GLY A 57 -15.55 -43.66 21.81
C GLY A 57 -15.87 -42.33 22.47
N GLU A 58 -15.79 -42.26 23.79
CA GLU A 58 -16.03 -41.06 24.59
C GLU A 58 -15.05 -39.94 24.15
N ALA A 59 -15.45 -39.14 23.16
CA ALA A 59 -14.86 -37.84 22.89
C ALA A 59 -15.23 -36.92 24.05
N THR A 60 -14.42 -37.00 25.10
CA THR A 60 -14.61 -36.24 26.33
C THR A 60 -14.22 -34.79 26.03
N ALA A 61 -15.22 -33.97 25.73
CA ALA A 61 -15.19 -32.52 25.55
C ALA A 61 -14.42 -31.96 24.33
N CYS A 62 -15.13 -31.43 23.32
CA CYS A 62 -14.49 -30.57 22.30
C CYS A 62 -13.91 -29.32 23.00
N SER A 63 -12.61 -29.06 22.84
CA SER A 63 -11.94 -27.89 23.44
C SER A 63 -12.23 -26.61 22.65
N ALA A 64 -12.37 -26.70 21.33
CA ALA A 64 -12.76 -25.61 20.43
C ALA A 64 -13.58 -26.14 19.23
N CYS A 65 -14.41 -25.28 18.64
CA CYS A 65 -15.20 -25.57 17.45
C CYS A 65 -14.64 -24.81 16.24
N GLN A 66 -14.78 -25.38 15.04
CA GLN A 66 -14.44 -24.71 13.78
C GLN A 66 -15.37 -23.52 13.51
N ASP A 67 -14.92 -22.58 12.67
CA ASP A 67 -15.76 -21.49 12.19
C ASP A 67 -17.05 -22.03 11.56
N GLY A 68 -18.16 -21.34 11.80
CA GLY A 68 -19.51 -21.82 11.49
C GLY A 68 -20.13 -22.75 12.55
N TYR A 69 -19.44 -23.06 13.65
CA TYR A 69 -19.98 -23.84 14.78
C TYR A 69 -19.66 -23.20 16.13
N TYR A 70 -20.59 -23.29 17.08
CA TYR A 70 -20.39 -22.86 18.47
C TYR A 70 -20.46 -24.04 19.45
N LYS A 71 -19.84 -23.87 20.61
CA LYS A 71 -19.79 -24.90 21.64
C LYS A 71 -21.04 -24.88 22.51
N ALA A 72 -21.90 -25.89 22.36
CA ALA A 72 -23.06 -26.14 23.23
C ALA A 72 -22.73 -27.31 24.16
N GLY A 73 -22.24 -27.01 25.37
CA GLY A 73 -21.72 -28.05 26.27
C GLY A 73 -20.41 -28.64 25.75
N ASN A 74 -20.41 -29.93 25.43
CA ASN A 74 -19.25 -30.64 24.85
C ASN A 74 -19.39 -30.92 23.34
N VAL A 75 -20.43 -30.38 22.70
CA VAL A 75 -20.76 -30.63 21.29
C VAL A 75 -20.69 -29.33 20.50
N CYS A 76 -20.11 -29.38 19.31
CA CYS A 76 -20.12 -28.26 18.36
C CYS A 76 -21.43 -28.29 17.57
N THR A 77 -22.23 -27.23 17.73
CA THR A 77 -23.52 -27.04 17.07
C THR A 77 -23.36 -25.98 15.98
N PRO A 78 -23.94 -26.14 14.79
CA PRO A 78 -23.81 -25.16 13.72
C PRO A 78 -24.40 -23.81 14.13
N CYS A 79 -23.74 -22.74 13.70
CA CYS A 79 -24.32 -21.40 13.69
C CYS A 79 -25.54 -21.37 12.77
N THR A 80 -26.45 -20.43 12.99
CA THR A 80 -27.50 -20.15 11.99
C THR A 80 -26.87 -19.72 10.67
N ASP A 81 -27.54 -20.02 9.55
CA ASP A 81 -27.10 -19.68 8.18
C ASP A 81 -26.87 -18.16 7.97
N THR A 82 -27.24 -17.34 8.96
CA THR A 82 -27.05 -15.89 8.98
C THR A 82 -25.71 -15.43 9.54
N CYS A 83 -24.95 -16.26 10.26
CA CYS A 83 -23.65 -15.91 10.86
C CYS A 83 -22.47 -16.64 10.17
N ALA A 84 -21.29 -16.02 10.13
CA ALA A 84 -20.06 -16.72 9.73
C ALA A 84 -19.37 -17.39 10.94
N THR A 85 -19.29 -16.68 12.07
CA THR A 85 -18.90 -17.25 13.37
C THR A 85 -19.92 -16.84 14.43
N CYS A 86 -20.08 -17.64 15.47
CA CYS A 86 -21.05 -17.39 16.53
C CYS A 86 -20.63 -18.01 17.88
N THR A 87 -21.17 -17.47 18.97
CA THR A 87 -21.00 -18.04 20.33
C THR A 87 -22.25 -18.79 20.82
N ALA A 88 -23.38 -18.58 20.15
CA ALA A 88 -24.62 -19.34 20.26
C ALA A 88 -25.36 -19.26 18.91
N ALA A 89 -26.39 -20.10 18.70
CA ALA A 89 -27.11 -20.19 17.42
C ALA A 89 -27.49 -18.82 16.82
N ASP A 90 -27.99 -17.90 17.66
CA ASP A 90 -28.43 -16.56 17.26
C ASP A 90 -27.50 -15.44 17.75
N THR A 91 -26.26 -15.77 18.12
CA THR A 91 -25.29 -14.81 18.67
C THR A 91 -24.04 -14.78 17.80
N CYS A 92 -24.11 -14.05 16.69
CA CYS A 92 -23.00 -13.92 15.75
C CYS A 92 -21.83 -13.14 16.37
N THR A 93 -20.61 -13.53 16.00
CA THR A 93 -19.36 -12.81 16.29
C THR A 93 -18.66 -12.30 15.03
N SER A 94 -19.02 -12.84 13.86
CA SER A 94 -18.67 -12.28 12.55
C SER A 94 -19.74 -12.63 11.52
N CYS A 95 -19.76 -11.89 10.42
CA CYS A 95 -20.78 -12.01 9.39
C CYS A 95 -20.24 -12.57 8.09
N PRO A 96 -21.09 -13.24 7.30
CA PRO A 96 -20.74 -13.64 5.93
C PRO A 96 -20.37 -12.41 5.09
N GLU A 97 -19.60 -12.63 4.03
CA GLU A 97 -19.14 -11.58 3.11
C GLU A 97 -20.30 -10.69 2.64
N GLY A 98 -20.09 -9.36 2.68
CA GLY A 98 -21.09 -8.36 2.31
C GLY A 98 -22.15 -8.04 3.38
N LYS A 99 -22.05 -8.59 4.60
CA LYS A 99 -22.88 -8.24 5.76
C LYS A 99 -22.07 -7.64 6.90
N TYR A 100 -22.73 -6.86 7.75
CA TYR A 100 -22.11 -6.14 8.86
C TYR A 100 -22.62 -6.66 10.20
N LEU A 101 -21.71 -6.79 11.17
CA LEU A 101 -22.07 -7.19 12.53
C LEU A 101 -22.71 -6.01 13.29
N ASN A 102 -23.99 -6.13 13.62
CA ASN A 102 -24.72 -5.19 14.46
C ASN A 102 -25.02 -5.81 15.82
N GLY A 103 -24.13 -5.58 16.79
CA GLY A 103 -24.18 -6.25 18.08
C GLY A 103 -23.92 -7.75 17.91
N ASN A 104 -24.99 -8.55 17.86
CA ASN A 104 -24.92 -10.01 17.75
C ASN A 104 -25.63 -10.55 16.50
N GLN A 105 -26.07 -9.67 15.59
CA GLN A 105 -26.79 -10.05 14.37
C GLN A 105 -26.11 -9.49 13.13
N CYS A 106 -26.20 -10.22 12.02
CA CYS A 106 -25.66 -9.80 10.74
C CYS A 106 -26.73 -9.10 9.90
N VAL A 107 -26.46 -7.85 9.55
CA VAL A 107 -27.37 -7.00 8.77
C VAL A 107 -26.78 -6.66 7.40
N ALA A 108 -27.65 -6.35 6.44
CA ALA A 108 -27.22 -5.90 5.12
C ALA A 108 -26.71 -4.44 5.18
N LYS A 109 -25.97 -4.02 4.14
CA LYS A 109 -25.60 -2.61 3.96
C LYS A 109 -26.85 -1.72 3.96
N GLY A 110 -26.79 -0.59 4.67
CA GLY A 110 -27.90 0.34 4.88
C GLY A 110 -28.83 -0.04 6.04
N SER A 111 -28.50 -1.08 6.82
CA SER A 111 -29.38 -1.61 7.89
C SER A 111 -28.77 -1.53 9.29
N CYS A 112 -27.70 -0.74 9.49
CA CYS A 112 -27.09 -0.57 10.81
C CYS A 112 -27.94 0.24 11.80
N GLY A 113 -28.93 0.99 11.33
CA GLY A 113 -29.73 1.93 12.14
C GLY A 113 -29.22 3.37 11.99
N ALA A 114 -29.92 4.34 12.59
CA ALA A 114 -29.58 5.77 12.46
C ALA A 114 -28.46 6.23 13.43
N ASP A 115 -28.20 5.45 14.47
CA ASP A 115 -27.18 5.67 15.50
C ASP A 115 -25.86 4.93 15.22
N LYS A 116 -25.75 4.27 14.06
CA LYS A 116 -24.58 3.52 13.60
C LYS A 116 -24.36 3.70 12.10
N TYR A 117 -23.18 3.37 11.61
CA TYR A 117 -22.84 3.32 10.19
C TYR A 117 -22.07 2.05 9.84
N GLU A 118 -22.08 1.67 8.57
CA GLU A 118 -21.33 0.55 8.04
C GLU A 118 -19.83 0.90 7.95
N ASP A 119 -19.00 0.19 8.70
CA ASP A 119 -17.55 0.31 8.62
C ASP A 119 -17.00 -0.83 7.75
N ASP A 120 -16.57 -0.47 6.53
CA ASP A 120 -16.04 -1.40 5.53
C ASP A 120 -14.69 -2.00 5.95
N ASP A 121 -13.94 -1.33 6.84
CA ASP A 121 -12.63 -1.82 7.31
C ASP A 121 -12.79 -2.91 8.38
N SER A 122 -13.76 -2.75 9.29
CA SER A 122 -14.03 -3.72 10.35
C SER A 122 -15.14 -4.72 10.04
N MET A 123 -15.94 -4.48 8.98
CA MET A 123 -17.15 -5.23 8.64
C MET A 123 -18.17 -5.26 9.79
N THR A 124 -18.26 -4.15 10.55
CA THR A 124 -19.20 -3.99 11.67
C THR A 124 -20.05 -2.72 11.54
N CYS A 125 -21.16 -2.66 12.28
CA CYS A 125 -21.92 -1.44 12.45
C CYS A 125 -21.29 -0.60 13.58
N ALA A 126 -20.44 0.36 13.20
CA ALA A 126 -19.78 1.24 14.14
C ALA A 126 -20.76 2.31 14.68
N ALA A 127 -20.72 2.56 15.99
CA ALA A 127 -21.60 3.53 16.63
C ALA A 127 -21.22 4.97 16.27
N CYS A 128 -22.22 5.81 15.93
CA CYS A 128 -21.98 7.22 15.61
C CYS A 128 -21.29 7.98 16.73
N SER A 129 -21.48 7.56 17.99
CA SER A 129 -20.83 8.18 19.15
C SER A 129 -19.31 8.18 19.09
N THR A 130 -18.69 7.32 18.29
CA THR A 130 -17.23 7.32 18.05
C THR A 130 -16.77 8.57 17.29
N LEU A 131 -17.67 9.22 16.54
CA LEU A 131 -17.42 10.44 15.76
C LEU A 131 -17.58 11.71 16.63
N ASN A 132 -16.94 11.73 17.79
CA ASN A 132 -16.86 12.86 18.73
C ASN A 132 -18.20 13.55 19.04
N GLY A 133 -19.14 12.83 19.70
CA GLY A 133 -20.41 13.44 20.13
C GLY A 133 -21.47 13.56 19.03
N CYS A 134 -21.28 12.84 17.93
CA CYS A 134 -22.30 12.61 16.93
C CYS A 134 -23.40 11.67 17.47
N THR A 135 -24.65 12.01 17.19
CA THR A 135 -25.85 11.30 17.65
C THR A 135 -26.59 10.57 16.52
N ALA A 136 -26.36 10.97 15.27
CA ALA A 136 -26.86 10.27 14.09
C ALA A 136 -25.87 10.43 12.94
N CYS A 137 -25.60 9.36 12.20
CA CYS A 137 -24.61 9.35 11.13
C CYS A 137 -24.95 8.28 10.09
N ALA A 138 -24.32 8.39 8.93
CA ALA A 138 -24.41 7.39 7.87
C ALA A 138 -23.08 7.35 7.11
N LEU A 139 -22.87 6.31 6.30
CA LEU A 139 -21.75 6.29 5.37
C LEU A 139 -22.07 7.21 4.17
N GLY A 140 -21.16 8.14 3.86
CA GLY A 140 -21.28 9.01 2.69
C GLY A 140 -20.88 8.29 1.40
N ASP A 141 -21.11 8.94 0.25
CA ASP A 141 -20.77 8.41 -1.08
C ASP A 141 -19.27 8.12 -1.27
N THR A 142 -18.42 8.73 -0.44
CA THR A 142 -16.96 8.54 -0.41
C THR A 142 -16.53 7.34 0.45
N GLY A 143 -17.47 6.60 1.05
CA GLY A 143 -17.15 5.55 2.01
C GLY A 143 -16.64 6.08 3.36
N LYS A 144 -16.85 7.37 3.65
CA LYS A 144 -16.45 8.01 4.92
C LYS A 144 -17.66 8.36 5.78
N PRO A 145 -17.58 8.23 7.11
CA PRO A 145 -18.72 8.50 7.97
C PRO A 145 -19.12 9.98 7.94
N GLN A 146 -20.42 10.22 7.79
CA GLN A 146 -21.04 11.53 7.74
C GLN A 146 -21.93 11.70 8.97
N CYS A 147 -21.48 12.46 9.98
CA CYS A 147 -22.38 12.89 11.02
C CYS A 147 -23.48 13.79 10.45
N SER A 148 -24.73 13.54 10.85
CA SER A 148 -25.90 14.33 10.46
C SER A 148 -26.53 15.09 11.64
N ALA A 149 -26.25 14.68 12.87
CA ALA A 149 -26.73 15.36 14.07
C ALA A 149 -25.72 15.29 15.22
N CYS A 150 -25.44 16.43 15.83
CA CYS A 150 -24.58 16.55 17.01
C CYS A 150 -25.38 16.67 18.31
N GLY A 151 -24.77 16.27 19.43
CA GLY A 151 -25.30 16.59 20.76
C GLY A 151 -25.46 18.10 21.00
N ALA A 152 -26.30 18.47 21.97
CA ALA A 152 -26.69 19.87 22.20
C ALA A 152 -25.47 20.81 22.32
N SER A 153 -25.49 21.90 21.54
CA SER A 153 -24.45 22.96 21.40
C SER A 153 -23.30 22.70 20.42
N ASN A 154 -23.08 21.46 19.98
CA ASN A 154 -22.05 21.15 18.98
C ASN A 154 -22.53 21.43 17.55
N LYS A 155 -21.58 21.68 16.65
CA LYS A 155 -21.79 21.99 15.24
C LYS A 155 -21.15 20.92 14.38
N LEU A 156 -21.73 20.67 13.20
CA LEU A 156 -21.15 19.74 12.24
C LEU A 156 -19.86 20.33 11.69
N LYS A 157 -18.81 19.52 11.55
CA LYS A 157 -17.53 19.92 10.98
C LYS A 157 -17.17 18.97 9.85
N VAL A 158 -16.95 19.53 8.66
CA VAL A 158 -16.50 18.77 7.50
C VAL A 158 -14.97 18.71 7.55
N GLU A 159 -14.39 17.51 7.58
CA GLU A 159 -12.95 17.28 7.55
C GLU A 159 -12.42 17.21 6.10
N LEU A 160 -11.10 17.33 5.94
CA LEU A 160 -10.45 17.36 4.61
C LEU A 160 -10.65 16.07 3.79
N ASP A 161 -10.82 14.94 4.45
CA ASP A 161 -11.06 13.62 3.84
C ASP A 161 -12.55 13.37 3.50
N GLY A 162 -13.40 14.37 3.74
CA GLY A 162 -14.83 14.30 3.54
C GLY A 162 -15.61 13.80 4.76
N THR A 163 -14.98 13.32 5.83
CA THR A 163 -15.65 12.89 7.06
C THR A 163 -16.40 14.07 7.70
N ILE A 164 -17.60 13.85 8.26
CA ILE A 164 -18.31 14.87 9.05
C ILE A 164 -18.32 14.47 10.51
N THR A 165 -17.78 15.33 11.37
CA THR A 165 -17.70 15.16 12.83
C THR A 165 -18.48 16.26 13.56
N CYS A 166 -18.44 16.24 14.89
CA CYS A 166 -19.00 17.29 15.72
C CYS A 166 -17.91 18.03 16.51
N VAL A 167 -18.03 19.34 16.61
CA VAL A 167 -17.13 20.21 17.38
C VAL A 167 -17.89 21.28 18.13
N ALA A 168 -17.28 21.83 19.18
CA ALA A 168 -17.84 22.99 19.86
C ALA A 168 -17.76 24.22 18.96
N GLU A 169 -18.74 25.13 19.07
CA GLU A 169 -18.82 26.36 18.27
C GLU A 169 -17.54 27.21 18.36
N ALA A 170 -16.91 27.27 19.53
CA ALA A 170 -15.66 28.00 19.75
C ALA A 170 -14.46 27.45 18.96
N GLN A 171 -14.57 26.25 18.36
CA GLN A 171 -13.52 25.63 17.55
C GLN A 171 -13.61 26.01 16.07
N CYS A 172 -14.60 26.82 15.70
CA CYS A 172 -14.82 27.27 14.33
C CYS A 172 -14.61 28.79 14.26
N ALA A 173 -13.96 29.24 13.20
CA ALA A 173 -13.68 30.66 13.00
C ALA A 173 -14.99 31.44 12.88
N THR A 174 -15.25 32.28 13.88
CA THR A 174 -16.33 33.28 13.88
C THR A 174 -15.85 34.60 13.27
N ASN A 175 -16.72 35.61 13.21
CA ASN A 175 -16.38 36.90 12.60
C ASN A 175 -15.08 37.50 13.19
N GLY A 176 -14.12 37.83 12.32
CA GLY A 176 -12.81 38.38 12.69
C GLY A 176 -11.84 37.39 13.35
N GLN A 177 -12.17 36.10 13.41
CA GLN A 177 -11.27 35.05 13.90
C GLN A 177 -10.69 34.27 12.74
N GLU A 178 -9.40 33.95 12.80
CA GLU A 178 -8.74 33.04 11.88
C GLU A 178 -8.94 31.59 12.33
N GLY A 179 -9.17 30.67 11.38
CA GLY A 179 -9.17 29.25 11.65
C GLY A 179 -9.13 28.42 10.37
N THR A 180 -9.04 27.09 10.50
CA THR A 180 -9.07 26.15 9.36
C THR A 180 -10.48 25.89 8.83
N HIS A 181 -11.48 26.19 9.66
CA HIS A 181 -12.90 26.08 9.35
C HIS A 181 -13.58 27.35 9.80
N PHE A 182 -14.57 27.82 9.05
CA PHE A 182 -15.37 28.98 9.37
C PHE A 182 -16.84 28.57 9.57
N MET A 183 -17.52 29.26 10.47
CA MET A 183 -18.95 29.01 10.68
C MET A 183 -19.77 29.46 9.46
N ASP A 184 -20.73 28.66 9.02
CA ASP A 184 -21.70 29.04 7.98
C ASP A 184 -22.67 30.12 8.47
N LYS A 185 -23.44 30.71 7.55
CA LYS A 185 -24.42 31.76 7.88
C LYS A 185 -25.53 31.30 8.80
N ALA A 186 -25.89 30.02 8.77
CA ALA A 186 -26.92 29.45 9.63
C ALA A 186 -26.41 29.09 11.04
N ASN A 187 -25.12 29.32 11.33
CA ASN A 187 -24.46 28.93 12.58
C ASN A 187 -24.69 27.44 12.92
N SER A 188 -24.65 26.58 11.91
CA SER A 188 -24.99 25.16 11.99
C SER A 188 -23.82 24.25 11.59
N VAL A 189 -22.96 24.71 10.67
CA VAL A 189 -21.87 23.91 10.11
C VAL A 189 -20.57 24.71 10.08
N CYS A 190 -19.48 24.05 10.47
CA CYS A 190 -18.11 24.53 10.33
C CYS A 190 -17.55 24.05 9.00
N VAL A 191 -17.51 24.98 8.05
CA VAL A 191 -17.12 24.74 6.67
C VAL A 191 -15.61 24.91 6.54
N LEU A 192 -14.94 23.99 5.85
CA LEU A 192 -13.52 24.13 5.52
C LEU A 192 -13.25 25.41 4.74
N CYS A 193 -12.18 26.12 5.09
CA CYS A 193 -11.75 27.30 4.34
C CYS A 193 -11.47 27.00 2.86
N GLY A 194 -11.07 25.77 2.54
CA GLY A 194 -10.84 25.26 1.19
C GLY A 194 -12.09 24.84 0.42
N ASN A 195 -13.29 24.88 0.99
CA ASN A 195 -14.49 24.33 0.37
C ASN A 195 -15.15 25.32 -0.60
N VAL A 196 -15.04 25.05 -1.90
CA VAL A 196 -15.60 25.90 -2.97
C VAL A 196 -17.04 25.58 -3.36
N THR A 197 -17.67 24.57 -2.76
CA THR A 197 -19.01 24.10 -3.16
C THR A 197 -20.17 24.98 -2.64
N GLY A 198 -19.90 25.87 -1.68
CA GLY A 198 -20.89 26.80 -1.12
C GLY A 198 -21.21 28.00 -2.02
N SER A 199 -21.99 28.95 -1.50
CA SER A 199 -22.36 30.20 -2.17
C SER A 199 -22.23 31.40 -1.23
N GLY A 200 -21.81 32.55 -1.77
CA GLY A 200 -21.70 33.80 -1.00
C GLY A 200 -20.80 33.65 0.23
N THR A 201 -21.33 33.95 1.41
CA THR A 201 -20.63 33.88 2.71
C THR A 201 -20.27 32.48 3.18
N ASP A 202 -20.83 31.45 2.54
CA ASP A 202 -20.65 30.05 2.90
C ASP A 202 -19.69 29.34 1.94
N GLN A 203 -19.14 30.07 0.96
CA GLN A 203 -18.15 29.58 0.02
C GLN A 203 -16.74 29.93 0.49
N GLY A 204 -15.90 28.91 0.68
CA GLY A 204 -14.47 29.07 0.93
C GLY A 204 -13.68 29.51 -0.31
N ILE A 205 -12.36 29.51 -0.18
CA ILE A 205 -11.39 29.83 -1.24
C ILE A 205 -10.65 28.55 -1.60
N ASP A 206 -10.56 28.24 -2.89
CA ASP A 206 -9.86 27.04 -3.33
C ASP A 206 -8.43 27.00 -2.80
N ASN A 207 -7.98 25.81 -2.38
CA ASN A 207 -6.66 25.59 -1.81
C ASN A 207 -6.30 26.47 -0.59
N CYS A 208 -7.29 27.05 0.09
CA CYS A 208 -7.07 27.78 1.34
C CYS A 208 -7.02 26.82 2.55
N MET A 209 -6.01 27.01 3.41
CA MET A 209 -5.82 26.23 4.63
C MET A 209 -6.45 26.92 5.84
N THR A 210 -6.18 28.22 6.04
CA THR A 210 -6.80 29.03 7.09
C THR A 210 -7.43 30.28 6.51
N CYS A 211 -8.56 30.68 7.08
CA CYS A 211 -9.32 31.85 6.63
C CYS A 211 -9.98 32.59 7.80
N THR A 212 -10.27 33.86 7.57
CA THR A 212 -10.94 34.76 8.51
C THR A 212 -12.33 35.08 7.98
N ARG A 213 -13.36 34.81 8.79
CA ARG A 213 -14.75 35.15 8.44
C ARG A 213 -14.95 36.66 8.57
N THR A 214 -15.56 37.28 7.56
CA THR A 214 -15.75 38.76 7.47
C THR A 214 -17.23 39.17 7.59
N GLY A 215 -18.06 38.31 8.16
CA GLY A 215 -19.49 38.58 8.36
C GLY A 215 -20.32 38.36 7.10
N SER A 216 -20.39 39.35 6.21
CA SER A 216 -21.31 39.35 5.05
C SER A 216 -20.65 39.05 3.69
N ASP A 217 -19.32 38.97 3.66
CA ASP A 217 -18.56 38.63 2.46
C ASP A 217 -18.01 37.19 2.54
N LYS A 218 -17.41 36.73 1.43
CA LYS A 218 -16.59 35.52 1.44
C LYS A 218 -15.50 35.64 2.51
N PRO A 219 -15.15 34.54 3.20
CA PRO A 219 -14.03 34.56 4.12
C PRO A 219 -12.75 34.96 3.37
N VAL A 220 -11.81 35.58 4.08
CA VAL A 220 -10.52 36.00 3.52
C VAL A 220 -9.50 34.91 3.82
N CYS A 221 -8.77 34.43 2.82
CA CYS A 221 -7.74 33.43 3.04
C CYS A 221 -6.53 34.07 3.74
N ASN A 222 -6.06 33.45 4.82
CA ASN A 222 -4.88 33.86 5.58
C ASN A 222 -3.66 33.05 5.18
N THR A 223 -3.83 31.73 5.02
CA THR A 223 -2.74 30.80 4.66
C THR A 223 -3.26 29.80 3.64
N CYS A 224 -2.49 29.58 2.58
CA CYS A 224 -2.79 28.56 1.57
C CYS A 224 -2.33 27.16 1.99
N LYS A 225 -2.91 26.14 1.38
CA LYS A 225 -2.43 24.76 1.50
C LYS A 225 -1.00 24.64 1.00
N GLU A 226 -0.30 23.62 1.48
CA GLU A 226 1.06 23.30 1.04
C GLU A 226 1.14 23.16 -0.49
N GLY A 227 2.18 23.76 -1.08
CA GLY A 227 2.35 23.84 -2.54
C GLY A 227 1.70 25.07 -3.18
N TYR A 228 1.12 25.98 -2.41
CA TYR A 228 0.50 27.21 -2.90
C TYR A 228 1.05 28.45 -2.18
N TYR A 229 1.00 29.60 -2.86
CA TYR A 229 1.25 30.91 -2.25
C TYR A 229 -0.03 31.75 -2.25
N LEU A 230 -0.16 32.63 -1.25
CA LEU A 230 -1.25 33.59 -1.16
C LEU A 230 -0.93 34.81 -2.04
N ASP A 231 -1.74 35.05 -3.05
CA ASP A 231 -1.60 36.23 -3.89
C ASP A 231 -2.33 37.45 -3.28
N SER A 232 -1.99 38.63 -3.78
CA SER A 232 -2.53 39.93 -3.38
C SER A 232 -4.06 40.07 -3.53
N ASP A 233 -4.69 39.23 -4.36
CA ASP A 233 -6.14 39.16 -4.52
C ASP A 233 -6.83 38.23 -3.49
N GLY A 234 -6.06 37.60 -2.59
CA GLY A 234 -6.56 36.68 -1.58
C GLY A 234 -6.76 35.24 -2.07
N SER A 235 -6.35 34.93 -3.31
CA SER A 235 -6.40 33.58 -3.89
C SER A 235 -5.11 32.79 -3.66
N CYS A 236 -5.24 31.46 -3.63
CA CYS A 236 -4.11 30.55 -3.51
C CYS A 236 -3.66 30.03 -4.88
N LYS A 237 -2.42 30.35 -5.25
CA LYS A 237 -1.85 30.00 -6.56
C LYS A 237 -0.76 28.95 -6.42
N VAL A 238 -0.75 27.99 -7.34
CA VAL A 238 0.13 26.81 -7.28
C VAL A 238 1.60 27.19 -7.49
N CYS A 239 2.48 26.58 -6.71
CA CYS A 239 3.92 26.65 -6.91
C CYS A 239 4.34 25.67 -8.01
N THR A 240 5.19 26.13 -8.93
CA THR A 240 5.69 25.31 -10.04
C THR A 240 7.07 24.72 -9.78
N GLY A 241 7.74 25.15 -8.71
CA GLY A 241 9.01 24.57 -8.27
C GLY A 241 8.84 23.19 -7.62
N ALA A 242 9.71 22.26 -7.97
CA ALA A 242 9.71 20.92 -7.41
C ALA A 242 9.90 20.96 -5.88
N ASN A 243 9.07 20.21 -5.15
CA ASN A 243 9.15 20.05 -3.70
C ASN A 243 9.05 21.36 -2.89
N CYS A 244 8.49 22.43 -3.46
CA CYS A 244 8.15 23.64 -2.70
C CYS A 244 6.94 23.37 -1.79
N ALA A 245 7.08 23.72 -0.50
CA ALA A 245 5.92 23.87 0.39
C ALA A 245 5.28 25.25 0.23
N THR A 246 6.09 26.29 0.03
CA THR A 246 5.65 27.62 -0.39
C THR A 246 6.67 28.19 -1.38
N CYS A 247 6.24 29.09 -2.25
CA CYS A 247 7.08 29.72 -3.27
C CYS A 247 7.01 31.24 -3.21
N SER A 248 7.93 31.90 -3.91
CA SER A 248 7.88 33.34 -4.07
C SER A 248 6.82 33.73 -5.09
N LYS A 249 6.14 34.86 -4.84
CA LYS A 249 5.23 35.48 -5.82
C LYS A 249 5.97 35.97 -7.07
N ASP A 250 7.26 36.29 -6.96
CA ASP A 250 8.05 36.87 -8.04
C ASP A 250 8.61 35.78 -8.98
N ASP A 251 8.77 34.55 -8.47
CA ASP A 251 9.21 33.39 -9.24
C ASP A 251 8.64 32.10 -8.63
N LEU A 252 7.63 31.54 -9.29
CA LEU A 252 6.90 30.34 -8.85
C LEU A 252 7.75 29.07 -8.87
N THR A 253 8.89 29.10 -9.58
CA THR A 253 9.85 27.99 -9.62
C THR A 253 10.79 27.97 -8.41
N LYS A 254 10.80 29.05 -7.61
CA LYS A 254 11.68 29.21 -6.47
C LYS A 254 10.90 29.09 -5.16
N CYS A 255 11.39 28.22 -4.28
CA CYS A 255 10.75 27.87 -3.03
C CYS A 255 11.18 28.84 -1.91
N SER A 256 10.20 29.35 -1.18
CA SER A 256 10.39 30.07 0.08
C SER A 256 10.62 29.08 1.22
N THR A 257 9.83 28.00 1.25
CA THR A 257 9.97 26.84 2.15
C THR A 257 9.82 25.54 1.36
N CYS A 258 10.44 24.47 1.87
CA CYS A 258 10.41 23.13 1.26
C CYS A 258 9.44 22.21 1.97
N LYS A 259 8.93 21.22 1.23
CA LYS A 259 8.10 20.14 1.80
C LYS A 259 8.88 19.34 2.85
N PRO A 260 8.21 18.66 3.81
CA PRO A 260 8.87 17.77 4.75
C PRO A 260 9.79 16.77 4.03
N GLY A 261 11.00 16.59 4.56
CA GLY A 261 12.03 15.73 3.96
C GLY A 261 12.89 16.38 2.87
N TYR A 262 12.76 17.70 2.67
CA TYR A 262 13.58 18.47 1.76
C TYR A 262 14.17 19.70 2.47
N PHE A 263 15.39 20.09 2.08
CA PHE A 263 16.01 21.34 2.53
C PHE A 263 16.17 22.33 1.38
N LYS A 264 16.19 23.62 1.71
CA LYS A 264 16.33 24.70 0.73
C LYS A 264 17.81 24.95 0.42
N GLN A 265 18.14 24.95 -0.86
CA GLN A 265 19.45 25.28 -1.41
C GLN A 265 19.40 26.63 -2.14
N GLY A 266 20.34 27.52 -1.85
CA GLY A 266 20.40 28.89 -2.39
C GLY A 266 19.72 29.96 -1.54
N ASP A 267 20.03 31.23 -1.81
CA ASP A 267 19.48 32.38 -1.09
C ASP A 267 18.04 32.68 -1.49
N SER A 268 17.20 33.01 -0.51
CA SER A 268 15.73 33.08 -0.63
C SER A 268 15.25 33.96 -1.80
N PRO A 269 14.47 33.43 -2.76
CA PRO A 269 13.93 32.06 -2.84
C PRO A 269 14.84 31.05 -3.59
N GLY A 270 14.88 29.79 -3.11
CA GLY A 270 15.84 28.75 -3.53
C GLY A 270 15.20 27.50 -4.15
N THR A 271 15.96 26.41 -4.29
CA THR A 271 15.47 25.09 -4.75
C THR A 271 15.40 24.09 -3.60
N CYS A 272 14.48 23.12 -3.65
CA CYS A 272 14.31 22.13 -2.58
C CYS A 272 14.90 20.78 -2.95
N THR A 273 15.87 20.32 -2.14
CA THR A 273 16.65 19.10 -2.38
C THR A 273 16.36 18.08 -1.27
N PRO A 274 16.23 16.77 -1.57
CA PRO A 274 15.94 15.75 -0.56
C PRO A 274 16.95 15.73 0.58
N CYS A 275 16.50 15.47 1.81
CA CYS A 275 17.37 15.39 2.99
C CYS A 275 18.43 14.29 2.91
N ASP A 276 18.20 13.24 2.14
CA ASP A 276 19.14 12.14 1.90
C ASP A 276 19.65 12.07 0.45
N ASP A 277 19.60 13.21 -0.24
CA ASP A 277 20.22 13.38 -1.55
C ASP A 277 21.68 12.87 -1.56
N ALA A 278 22.06 12.18 -2.63
CA ALA A 278 23.36 11.50 -2.70
C ALA A 278 24.55 12.47 -2.72
N ASP A 279 24.37 13.67 -3.28
CA ASP A 279 25.43 14.65 -3.48
C ASP A 279 25.50 15.66 -2.32
N SER A 280 24.35 16.02 -1.76
CA SER A 280 24.21 17.16 -0.84
C SER A 280 23.43 16.87 0.44
N GLY A 281 22.88 15.67 0.58
CA GLY A 281 22.10 15.21 1.73
C GLY A 281 22.90 14.41 2.76
N ILE A 282 22.18 13.89 3.76
CA ILE A 282 22.67 12.94 4.77
C ILE A 282 22.01 11.58 4.49
N PRO A 283 22.77 10.53 4.13
CA PRO A 283 22.21 9.23 3.80
C PRO A 283 21.27 8.68 4.89
N GLY A 284 20.05 8.31 4.50
CA GLY A 284 19.05 7.78 5.42
C GLY A 284 18.33 8.82 6.28
N CYS A 285 18.53 10.11 6.03
CA CYS A 285 17.82 11.17 6.75
C CYS A 285 16.38 11.34 6.22
N ALA A 286 15.39 11.31 7.12
CA ALA A 286 13.98 11.54 6.77
C ALA A 286 13.60 13.01 6.84
N ALA A 287 14.06 13.72 7.86
CA ALA A 287 13.77 15.13 8.05
C ALA A 287 15.04 15.85 8.47
N CYS A 288 15.29 17.01 7.86
CA CYS A 288 16.50 17.79 8.05
C CYS A 288 16.18 19.28 8.14
N THR A 289 17.08 20.02 8.77
CA THR A 289 17.04 21.49 8.84
C THR A 289 18.33 22.03 8.24
N PHE A 290 18.22 23.08 7.43
CA PHE A 290 19.37 23.78 6.88
C PHE A 290 19.40 25.21 7.41
N SER A 291 20.51 25.56 8.07
CA SER A 291 20.79 26.94 8.53
C SER A 291 22.09 27.44 7.91
N SER A 292 23.22 26.94 8.40
CA SER A 292 24.56 27.09 7.80
C SER A 292 25.14 25.75 7.34
N SER A 293 24.65 24.65 7.91
CA SER A 293 24.93 23.28 7.49
C SER A 293 23.65 22.44 7.59
N LEU A 294 23.62 21.33 6.86
CA LEU A 294 22.51 20.38 6.91
C LEU A 294 22.57 19.60 8.22
N THR A 295 21.46 19.62 8.97
CA THR A 295 21.28 18.87 10.21
C THR A 295 20.20 17.82 9.99
N CYS A 296 20.47 16.56 10.27
CA CYS A 296 19.45 15.53 10.25
C CYS A 296 18.71 15.49 11.60
N ASN A 297 17.39 15.60 11.57
CA ASN A 297 16.53 15.61 12.77
C ASN A 297 15.95 14.23 13.07
N SER A 298 15.72 13.42 12.03
CA SER A 298 15.18 12.07 12.15
C SER A 298 15.61 11.21 10.97
N CYS A 299 15.70 9.91 11.21
CA CYS A 299 16.08 8.96 10.18
C CYS A 299 14.85 8.37 9.48
N LYS A 300 15.03 7.93 8.23
CA LYS A 300 14.03 7.15 7.50
C LYS A 300 13.67 5.90 8.28
N ALA A 301 12.49 5.36 8.02
CA ALA A 301 12.12 4.04 8.53
C ALA A 301 13.25 3.04 8.21
N ASN A 302 13.56 2.15 9.15
CA ASN A 302 14.68 1.19 9.07
C ASN A 302 16.07 1.82 9.14
N TYR A 303 16.21 2.99 9.76
CA TYR A 303 17.50 3.56 10.15
C TYR A 303 17.50 3.88 11.64
N LYS A 304 18.58 3.51 12.35
CA LYS A 304 18.81 3.84 13.75
C LYS A 304 19.50 5.19 13.82
N ALA A 305 18.88 6.11 14.56
CA ALA A 305 19.49 7.37 14.92
C ALA A 305 20.60 7.14 15.97
N SER A 306 21.73 7.82 15.79
CA SER A 306 22.82 7.87 16.75
C SER A 306 23.43 9.27 16.82
N GLY A 307 23.88 9.70 18.01
CA GLY A 307 24.48 11.01 18.25
C GLY A 307 23.58 12.01 18.97
N THR A 308 24.18 13.12 19.41
CA THR A 308 23.49 14.25 20.06
C THR A 308 23.60 15.48 19.16
N GLY A 309 22.48 16.01 18.66
CA GLY A 309 22.44 17.08 17.67
C GLY A 309 21.95 16.56 16.32
N SER A 310 22.75 16.72 15.26
CA SER A 310 22.50 16.08 13.96
C SER A 310 22.60 14.55 14.12
N VAL A 311 21.52 13.82 13.86
CA VAL A 311 21.54 12.36 13.98
C VAL A 311 22.26 11.73 12.80
N THR A 312 23.15 10.79 13.10
CA THR A 312 23.70 9.89 12.09
C THR A 312 22.72 8.74 11.92
N CYS A 313 22.30 8.49 10.68
CA CYS A 313 21.35 7.44 10.35
C CYS A 313 22.10 6.22 9.84
N THR A 314 22.00 5.12 10.56
CA THR A 314 22.58 3.83 10.14
C THR A 314 21.46 2.85 9.84
N LYS A 315 21.46 2.26 8.65
CA LYS A 315 20.43 1.32 8.22
C LYS A 315 20.37 0.10 9.17
N VAL A 316 19.17 -0.28 9.57
CA VAL A 316 18.87 -1.41 10.46
C VAL A 316 18.16 -2.48 9.65
N CYS A 317 18.44 -3.75 9.97
CA CYS A 317 17.75 -4.89 9.37
C CYS A 317 16.40 -5.11 10.07
N GLU A 318 15.50 -5.87 9.45
CA GLU A 318 14.14 -6.13 9.96
C GLU A 318 14.13 -6.83 11.35
N ASP A 319 15.22 -7.53 11.69
CA ASP A 319 15.45 -8.14 12.99
C ASP A 319 16.71 -7.51 13.63
N ASP A 320 16.51 -6.75 14.71
CA ASP A 320 17.54 -6.08 15.52
C ASP A 320 18.62 -7.06 16.03
N SER A 321 18.30 -8.36 16.11
CA SER A 321 19.20 -9.44 16.52
C SER A 321 19.79 -10.24 15.35
N ALA A 322 19.24 -10.16 14.13
CA ALA A 322 19.66 -10.98 12.98
C ALA A 322 20.94 -10.51 12.28
N CYS A 323 21.19 -9.20 12.25
CA CYS A 323 22.53 -8.66 11.91
C CYS A 323 23.41 -8.45 13.16
N GLY A 324 22.99 -9.02 14.29
CA GLY A 324 23.81 -9.28 15.47
C GLY A 324 24.44 -8.08 16.15
N GLY A 325 23.97 -6.84 15.91
CA GLY A 325 24.69 -5.65 16.35
C GLY A 325 26.11 -5.52 15.77
N THR A 326 26.38 -6.21 14.65
CA THR A 326 27.68 -6.21 13.95
C THR A 326 27.70 -5.18 12.83
N ALA A 327 28.90 -4.79 12.37
CA ALA A 327 29.13 -3.89 11.24
C ALA A 327 28.75 -4.52 9.86
N GLY A 328 27.54 -5.07 9.74
CA GLY A 328 26.99 -5.65 8.51
C GLY A 328 26.18 -4.65 7.68
N SER A 329 25.93 -4.97 6.41
CA SER A 329 25.07 -4.17 5.53
C SER A 329 23.70 -4.84 5.36
N CYS A 330 22.62 -4.09 5.53
CA CYS A 330 21.23 -4.51 5.32
C CYS A 330 20.78 -4.19 3.88
N GLY A 331 21.51 -4.73 2.91
CA GLY A 331 21.31 -4.47 1.48
C GLY A 331 20.41 -5.47 0.77
N ALA A 332 20.10 -6.62 1.39
CA ALA A 332 19.25 -7.62 0.78
C ALA A 332 17.78 -7.27 1.04
N ILE A 333 17.13 -6.71 0.02
CA ILE A 333 15.74 -6.28 0.09
C ILE A 333 14.86 -7.44 -0.39
N VAL A 334 13.90 -7.86 0.42
CA VAL A 334 12.93 -8.90 0.05
C VAL A 334 11.51 -8.37 0.23
N VAL A 335 10.62 -8.61 -0.72
CA VAL A 335 9.21 -8.24 -0.60
C VAL A 335 8.48 -9.34 0.18
N GLY A 336 7.94 -8.98 1.34
CA GLY A 336 7.18 -9.84 2.23
C GLY A 336 5.88 -10.37 1.61
N GLY A 337 5.28 -11.37 2.24
CA GLY A 337 3.96 -11.89 1.85
C GLY A 337 2.83 -10.85 1.96
N ASP A 338 3.00 -9.88 2.86
CA ASP A 338 2.15 -8.69 3.04
C ASP A 338 2.39 -7.61 1.98
N GLY A 339 3.39 -7.79 1.10
CA GLY A 339 3.79 -6.81 0.10
C GLY A 339 4.75 -5.74 0.61
N ASN A 340 5.11 -5.74 1.89
CA ASN A 340 6.04 -4.76 2.44
C ASN A 340 7.50 -5.15 2.14
N MET A 341 8.34 -4.15 1.90
CA MET A 341 9.78 -4.38 1.75
C MET A 341 10.44 -4.66 3.09
N LYS A 342 11.14 -5.79 3.16
CA LYS A 342 11.86 -6.32 4.30
C LYS A 342 13.36 -6.31 4.01
N TYR A 343 14.18 -6.04 5.02
CA TYR A 343 15.62 -5.83 4.85
C TYR A 343 16.42 -6.87 5.65
N TYR A 344 17.28 -7.58 4.94
CA TYR A 344 18.09 -8.68 5.44
C TYR A 344 19.58 -8.41 5.28
N CYS A 345 20.41 -9.15 6.02
CA CYS A 345 21.86 -9.02 5.96
C CYS A 345 22.38 -9.47 4.59
N SER A 346 23.01 -8.54 3.86
CA SER A 346 23.73 -8.80 2.61
C SER A 346 25.24 -8.96 2.82
N LEU A 347 25.76 -8.46 3.95
CA LEU A 347 27.17 -8.50 4.33
C LEU A 347 27.27 -8.64 5.85
N CYS A 348 28.16 -9.50 6.31
CA CYS A 348 28.51 -9.66 7.72
C CYS A 348 29.94 -9.19 7.96
N GLY A 349 30.11 -8.01 8.57
CA GLY A 349 31.43 -7.40 8.76
C GLY A 349 32.27 -8.02 9.88
N GLU A 350 31.66 -8.80 10.78
CA GLU A 350 32.40 -9.51 11.83
C GLU A 350 33.18 -10.70 11.25
N SER A 351 34.44 -10.84 11.67
CA SER A 351 35.29 -11.95 11.24
C SER A 351 34.67 -13.30 11.61
N GLY A 352 34.58 -14.22 10.64
CA GLY A 352 33.98 -15.53 10.83
C GLY A 352 32.45 -15.56 10.75
N LYS A 353 31.78 -14.44 10.45
CA LYS A 353 30.34 -14.40 10.17
C LYS A 353 30.03 -14.32 8.68
N VAL A 354 28.93 -14.93 8.27
CA VAL A 354 28.47 -14.98 6.86
C VAL A 354 26.94 -14.86 6.77
N PRO A 355 26.40 -14.26 5.68
CA PRO A 355 24.96 -14.04 5.51
C PRO A 355 24.25 -15.28 4.95
N ILE A 356 23.48 -15.96 5.80
CA ILE A 356 22.65 -17.12 5.45
C ILE A 356 21.21 -16.85 5.87
N ASP A 357 20.27 -17.03 4.94
CA ASP A 357 18.84 -16.77 5.13
C ASP A 357 18.57 -15.38 5.74
N GLY A 358 19.36 -14.40 5.30
CA GLY A 358 19.27 -13.01 5.72
C GLY A 358 19.82 -12.69 7.11
N LYS A 359 20.51 -13.65 7.76
CA LYS A 359 21.11 -13.48 9.09
C LYS A 359 22.62 -13.68 9.06
N CYS A 360 23.34 -12.97 9.92
CA CYS A 360 24.77 -13.20 10.13
C CYS A 360 25.00 -14.40 11.04
N VAL A 361 25.41 -15.52 10.44
CA VAL A 361 25.66 -16.79 11.15
C VAL A 361 27.15 -17.14 11.15
N ASP A 362 27.54 -18.07 12.02
CA ASP A 362 28.92 -18.54 12.07
C ASP A 362 29.30 -19.34 10.81
N LYS A 363 30.42 -18.96 10.18
CA LYS A 363 30.91 -19.59 8.93
C LYS A 363 31.24 -21.07 9.10
N THR A 364 31.66 -21.49 10.29
CA THR A 364 32.14 -22.85 10.53
C THR A 364 31.01 -23.80 10.93
N SER A 365 30.07 -23.35 11.75
CA SER A 365 28.99 -24.21 12.27
C SER A 365 27.67 -24.07 11.52
N SER A 366 27.43 -22.95 10.85
CA SER A 366 26.07 -22.55 10.43
C SER A 366 25.99 -22.11 8.96
N ALA A 367 27.08 -22.21 8.19
CA ALA A 367 27.06 -21.91 6.77
C ALA A 367 26.27 -22.92 5.93
N ASN A 368 25.87 -24.08 6.49
CA ASN A 368 25.10 -25.12 5.82
C ASN A 368 25.71 -25.60 4.48
N GLY A 369 27.04 -25.61 4.37
CA GLY A 369 27.75 -25.99 3.14
C GLY A 369 27.81 -24.92 2.06
N ASN A 370 27.28 -23.72 2.31
CA ASN A 370 27.44 -22.57 1.42
C ASN A 370 28.87 -22.03 1.47
N ILE A 371 29.34 -21.49 0.35
CA ILE A 371 30.71 -20.99 0.20
C ILE A 371 30.67 -19.47 0.29
N CYS A 372 31.27 -18.95 1.35
CA CYS A 372 31.26 -17.54 1.66
C CYS A 372 32.65 -17.06 2.06
N ASP A 373 33.03 -15.87 1.62
CA ASP A 373 34.31 -15.24 1.89
C ASP A 373 34.15 -13.76 2.23
N ARG A 374 35.01 -13.26 3.12
CA ARG A 374 35.02 -11.84 3.55
C ARG A 374 33.64 -11.25 3.91
N GLY A 375 32.79 -12.06 4.55
CA GLY A 375 31.48 -11.61 5.02
C GLY A 375 30.35 -11.65 3.98
N VAL A 376 30.59 -12.15 2.77
CA VAL A 376 29.56 -12.39 1.73
C VAL A 376 29.62 -13.81 1.21
N CYS A 377 28.53 -14.32 0.65
CA CYS A 377 28.52 -15.61 -0.03
C CYS A 377 28.87 -15.46 -1.51
N THR A 378 29.73 -16.35 -2.02
CA THR A 378 30.23 -16.35 -3.40
C THR A 378 29.61 -17.46 -4.24
N SER A 379 29.12 -18.53 -3.59
CA SER A 379 28.25 -19.54 -4.21
C SER A 379 27.49 -20.30 -3.12
N CYS A 380 26.33 -20.84 -3.48
CA CYS A 380 25.46 -21.54 -2.55
C CYS A 380 25.35 -23.03 -2.88
N THR A 381 24.96 -23.83 -1.91
CA THR A 381 24.72 -25.27 -2.08
C THR A 381 23.36 -25.56 -2.73
N ALA A 382 23.04 -26.82 -2.98
CA ALA A 382 21.73 -27.23 -3.51
C ALA A 382 20.58 -26.79 -2.59
N ASN A 383 19.44 -26.42 -3.18
CA ASN A 383 18.28 -25.80 -2.50
C ASN A 383 18.52 -24.37 -1.96
N TYR A 384 19.72 -23.80 -2.18
CA TYR A 384 20.02 -22.41 -1.92
C TYR A 384 20.32 -21.67 -3.23
N PHE A 385 19.98 -20.39 -3.27
CA PHE A 385 20.32 -19.49 -4.37
C PHE A 385 21.06 -18.25 -3.85
N LEU A 386 21.88 -17.65 -4.72
CA LEU A 386 22.63 -16.44 -4.42
C LEU A 386 21.76 -15.21 -4.69
N TYR A 387 21.64 -14.34 -3.69
CA TYR A 387 20.92 -13.09 -3.78
C TYR A 387 21.59 -12.01 -2.93
N MET A 388 21.96 -10.88 -3.53
CA MET A 388 22.50 -9.69 -2.84
C MET A 388 23.59 -10.03 -1.80
N GLY A 389 24.54 -10.91 -2.16
CA GLY A 389 25.67 -11.29 -1.31
C GLY A 389 25.38 -12.33 -0.22
N GLY A 390 24.17 -12.89 -0.14
CA GLY A 390 23.81 -13.96 0.80
C GLY A 390 23.24 -15.20 0.11
N CYS A 391 23.23 -16.33 0.83
CA CYS A 391 22.59 -17.56 0.38
C CYS A 391 21.23 -17.75 1.04
N TYR A 392 20.20 -18.01 0.25
CA TYR A 392 18.81 -18.10 0.70
C TYR A 392 18.19 -19.43 0.30
N LYS A 393 17.50 -20.08 1.24
CA LYS A 393 16.88 -21.39 1.05
C LYS A 393 15.50 -21.27 0.41
N VAL A 394 15.18 -22.13 -0.56
CA VAL A 394 13.92 -22.05 -1.33
C VAL A 394 12.65 -22.41 -0.54
N ASP A 395 12.79 -23.08 0.61
CA ASP A 395 11.66 -23.58 1.41
C ASP A 395 11.47 -22.84 2.75
N THR A 396 12.28 -21.79 2.99
CA THR A 396 12.32 -21.06 4.26
C THR A 396 12.33 -19.55 3.98
N GLU A 397 11.56 -18.77 4.73
CA GLU A 397 11.59 -17.32 4.60
C GLU A 397 12.94 -16.75 5.11
N PRO A 398 13.52 -15.76 4.40
CA PRO A 398 12.91 -15.01 3.30
C PRO A 398 13.10 -15.63 1.91
N GLY A 399 13.91 -16.68 1.76
CA GLY A 399 14.23 -17.26 0.45
C GLY A 399 13.04 -17.80 -0.32
N SER A 400 12.07 -18.42 0.36
CA SER A 400 10.85 -18.94 -0.24
C SER A 400 9.95 -17.87 -0.86
N LEU A 401 10.11 -16.60 -0.49
CA LEU A 401 9.36 -15.47 -1.09
C LEU A 401 9.90 -15.08 -2.47
N MET A 402 11.16 -15.40 -2.75
CA MET A 402 11.84 -15.03 -4.00
C MET A 402 11.90 -16.21 -4.97
N CYS A 403 12.21 -17.41 -4.46
CA CYS A 403 12.49 -18.58 -5.27
C CYS A 403 11.76 -19.82 -4.75
N SER A 404 11.14 -20.57 -5.65
CA SER A 404 10.47 -21.84 -5.35
C SER A 404 11.29 -23.07 -5.73
N LYS A 405 12.33 -22.92 -6.56
CA LYS A 405 13.16 -24.03 -7.03
C LYS A 405 14.60 -23.60 -7.36
N ALA A 406 15.57 -24.32 -6.77
CA ALA A 406 17.01 -24.16 -7.01
C ALA A 406 17.71 -25.52 -7.02
N THR A 407 17.55 -26.30 -8.10
CA THR A 407 18.18 -27.62 -8.21
C THR A 407 19.66 -27.52 -8.54
N THR A 408 20.01 -26.54 -9.37
CA THR A 408 21.37 -26.09 -9.61
C THR A 408 21.84 -25.24 -8.43
N ALA A 409 22.89 -25.69 -7.76
CA ALA A 409 23.43 -25.03 -6.56
C ALA A 409 23.74 -23.54 -6.85
N GLY A 410 23.19 -22.63 -6.04
CA GLY A 410 23.38 -21.18 -6.22
C GLY A 410 22.41 -20.49 -7.18
N VAL A 411 21.62 -21.23 -7.97
CA VAL A 411 20.78 -20.66 -9.03
C VAL A 411 19.30 -20.84 -8.73
N CYS A 412 18.57 -19.72 -8.67
CA CYS A 412 17.12 -19.74 -8.69
C CYS A 412 16.60 -20.02 -10.10
N GLU A 413 16.06 -21.21 -10.32
CA GLU A 413 15.51 -21.65 -11.61
C GLU A 413 14.06 -21.22 -11.78
N THR A 414 13.31 -21.22 -10.68
CA THR A 414 11.88 -20.87 -10.69
C THR A 414 11.63 -19.87 -9.58
N PRO A 415 11.34 -18.60 -9.92
CA PRO A 415 10.90 -17.62 -8.96
C PRO A 415 9.63 -18.07 -8.22
N ASN A 416 9.31 -17.40 -7.13
CA ASN A 416 8.03 -17.63 -6.46
C ASN A 416 6.85 -17.22 -7.37
N ALA A 417 5.70 -17.89 -7.23
CA ALA A 417 4.49 -17.63 -8.01
C ALA A 417 3.86 -16.24 -7.76
N ASN A 418 4.35 -15.47 -6.78
CA ASN A 418 3.87 -14.10 -6.49
C ASN A 418 4.19 -13.07 -7.59
N SER A 419 4.98 -13.42 -8.62
CA SER A 419 5.37 -12.55 -9.74
C SER A 419 6.10 -11.26 -9.33
N ARG A 420 6.63 -11.17 -8.11
CA ARG A 420 7.40 -10.03 -7.60
C ARG A 420 8.89 -10.13 -7.92
N TYR A 421 9.31 -11.28 -8.43
CA TYR A 421 10.68 -11.62 -8.77
C TYR A 421 10.73 -12.29 -10.13
N PHE A 422 11.85 -12.12 -10.83
CA PHE A 422 12.16 -12.86 -12.04
C PHE A 422 13.53 -13.54 -11.94
N ALA A 423 13.67 -14.68 -12.61
CA ALA A 423 14.95 -15.36 -12.74
C ALA A 423 15.80 -14.60 -13.75
N VAL A 424 17.08 -14.39 -13.41
CA VAL A 424 18.03 -13.69 -14.25
C VAL A 424 18.50 -14.65 -15.35
N PRO A 425 18.19 -14.40 -16.63
CA PRO A 425 18.53 -15.32 -17.70
C PRO A 425 20.05 -15.52 -17.84
N GLY A 426 20.49 -16.78 -17.93
CA GLY A 426 21.91 -17.11 -18.09
C GLY A 426 22.78 -16.98 -16.83
N ALA A 427 22.21 -16.73 -15.65
CA ALA A 427 22.97 -16.61 -14.40
C ALA A 427 23.73 -17.91 -14.05
N LYS A 428 25.02 -17.76 -13.71
CA LYS A 428 25.87 -18.88 -13.23
C LYS A 428 25.74 -19.04 -11.71
N VAL A 429 26.34 -20.10 -11.18
CA VAL A 429 26.35 -20.43 -9.74
C VAL A 429 27.00 -19.36 -8.84
N THR A 430 27.79 -18.45 -9.44
CA THR A 430 28.44 -17.32 -8.78
C THR A 430 27.73 -15.99 -9.01
N ASP A 431 26.73 -15.97 -9.89
CA ASP A 431 25.97 -14.75 -10.19
C ASP A 431 24.69 -14.73 -9.36
N GLN A 432 24.17 -13.52 -9.11
CA GLN A 432 22.82 -13.40 -8.56
C GLN A 432 21.81 -13.85 -9.63
N SER A 433 21.00 -14.83 -9.26
CA SER A 433 20.12 -15.56 -10.18
C SER A 433 18.64 -15.16 -10.10
N VAL A 434 18.30 -14.29 -9.15
CA VAL A 434 16.94 -13.75 -8.99
C VAL A 434 17.02 -12.25 -8.72
N LEU A 435 16.06 -11.50 -9.27
CA LEU A 435 15.98 -10.06 -9.10
C LEU A 435 14.53 -9.62 -8.88
N GLY A 436 14.33 -8.66 -7.98
CA GLY A 436 13.01 -8.08 -7.72
C GLY A 436 12.54 -7.22 -8.88
N CYS A 437 11.24 -7.30 -9.19
CA CYS A 437 10.64 -6.50 -10.26
C CYS A 437 10.83 -5.00 -10.08
N GLY A 438 10.80 -4.54 -8.83
CA GLY A 438 10.97 -3.14 -8.42
C GLY A 438 12.41 -2.65 -8.28
N ASN A 439 13.42 -3.44 -8.66
CA ASN A 439 14.83 -3.10 -8.39
C ASN A 439 15.52 -2.45 -9.61
N PRO A 440 15.64 -1.11 -9.67
CA PRO A 440 16.25 -0.43 -10.82
C PRO A 440 17.78 -0.54 -10.87
N LEU A 441 18.44 -0.93 -9.78
CA LEU A 441 19.91 -1.08 -9.74
C LEU A 441 20.38 -2.29 -10.54
N GLY A 442 19.53 -3.32 -10.59
CA GLY A 442 19.76 -4.51 -11.39
C GLY A 442 20.92 -5.39 -10.94
N VAL A 443 21.37 -6.23 -11.87
CA VAL A 443 22.52 -7.13 -11.74
C VAL A 443 23.25 -7.19 -13.08
N ALA A 444 24.58 -7.09 -13.05
CA ALA A 444 25.43 -7.41 -14.17
C ALA A 444 25.95 -8.84 -14.02
N LEU A 445 25.73 -9.68 -15.02
CA LEU A 445 26.38 -10.98 -15.08
C LEU A 445 27.83 -10.80 -15.47
N SER A 446 28.71 -11.61 -14.90
CA SER A 446 30.16 -11.42 -14.91
C SER A 446 30.81 -11.32 -16.30
N ASP A 447 30.15 -11.75 -17.39
CA ASP A 447 30.74 -11.82 -18.74
C ASP A 447 29.89 -11.31 -19.93
N THR A 448 28.63 -10.84 -19.76
CA THR A 448 27.75 -10.59 -20.93
C THR A 448 26.67 -9.52 -20.76
N ASN A 449 25.63 -9.81 -19.96
CA ASN A 449 24.38 -9.05 -19.93
C ASN A 449 24.12 -8.42 -18.57
N ALA A 450 23.39 -7.31 -18.56
CA ALA A 450 22.86 -6.72 -17.33
C ALA A 450 21.33 -6.69 -17.36
N TYR A 451 20.73 -6.96 -16.22
CA TYR A 451 19.29 -7.06 -16.05
C TYR A 451 18.84 -6.12 -14.96
N VAL A 452 17.79 -5.34 -15.22
CA VAL A 452 17.23 -4.38 -14.26
C VAL A 452 15.74 -4.64 -14.07
N GLY A 453 15.24 -4.34 -12.88
CA GLY A 453 13.82 -4.14 -12.65
C GLY A 453 13.38 -2.76 -13.12
N VAL A 454 12.11 -2.45 -12.88
CA VAL A 454 11.49 -1.15 -13.14
C VAL A 454 11.15 -0.53 -11.79
N GLU A 455 11.58 0.69 -11.54
CA GLU A 455 11.23 1.41 -10.31
C GLU A 455 9.70 1.48 -10.12
N ASP A 456 9.22 1.37 -8.88
CA ASP A 456 7.79 1.30 -8.52
C ASP A 456 7.01 0.13 -9.16
N CYS A 457 7.71 -0.88 -9.70
CA CYS A 457 7.07 -2.05 -10.28
C CYS A 457 6.84 -3.17 -9.25
N ARG A 458 5.56 -3.47 -9.02
CA ARG A 458 5.13 -4.48 -8.07
C ARG A 458 5.25 -5.90 -8.61
N THR A 459 4.83 -6.13 -9.86
CA THR A 459 4.91 -7.43 -10.52
C THR A 459 5.39 -7.30 -11.95
N CYS A 460 6.15 -8.26 -12.45
CA CYS A 460 6.75 -8.20 -13.76
C CYS A 460 6.88 -9.57 -14.44
N THR A 461 7.08 -9.55 -15.75
CA THR A 461 7.55 -10.69 -16.52
C THR A 461 9.04 -10.57 -16.80
N ALA A 462 9.74 -11.70 -16.77
CA ALA A 462 11.17 -11.77 -17.02
C ALA A 462 11.52 -11.16 -18.41
N PRO A 463 12.65 -10.44 -18.51
CA PRO A 463 13.16 -9.99 -19.80
C PRO A 463 13.50 -11.19 -20.70
N SER A 464 13.31 -11.04 -22.00
CA SER A 464 13.80 -12.02 -22.98
C SER A 464 15.33 -12.01 -23.02
N GLU A 465 15.95 -13.17 -23.25
CA GLU A 465 17.39 -13.25 -23.45
C GLU A 465 17.82 -12.35 -24.62
N THR A 466 18.67 -11.37 -24.34
CA THR A 466 19.25 -10.49 -25.34
C THR A 466 20.50 -11.10 -25.97
N SER A 467 20.79 -10.68 -27.20
CA SER A 467 22.08 -10.86 -27.92
C SER A 467 23.30 -10.58 -27.01
N PRO A 468 24.52 -11.09 -27.29
CA PRO A 468 25.61 -11.31 -26.30
C PRO A 468 26.19 -10.10 -25.54
N THR A 469 25.62 -8.91 -25.66
CA THR A 469 26.04 -7.71 -24.91
C THR A 469 24.89 -6.70 -24.89
N GLY A 470 24.06 -6.74 -23.85
CA GLY A 470 22.91 -5.85 -23.74
C GLY A 470 22.42 -5.64 -22.31
N MET A 471 21.72 -4.52 -22.09
CA MET A 471 20.91 -4.29 -20.90
C MET A 471 19.45 -4.62 -21.20
N ALA A 472 18.80 -5.40 -20.35
CA ALA A 472 17.39 -5.76 -20.50
C ALA A 472 16.61 -5.48 -19.21
N ALA A 473 15.53 -4.71 -19.33
CA ALA A 473 14.61 -4.47 -18.22
C ALA A 473 13.49 -5.51 -18.19
N ALA A 474 13.09 -5.93 -17.00
CA ALA A 474 11.85 -6.67 -16.83
C ALA A 474 10.66 -5.84 -17.33
N LYS A 475 9.64 -6.51 -17.89
CA LYS A 475 8.42 -5.82 -18.31
C LYS A 475 7.45 -5.81 -17.14
N CYS A 476 7.14 -4.62 -16.65
CA CYS A 476 6.22 -4.42 -15.55
C CYS A 476 4.78 -4.78 -15.97
N THR A 477 4.04 -5.39 -15.05
CA THR A 477 2.66 -5.85 -15.25
C THR A 477 1.70 -5.21 -14.24
N ALA A 478 2.20 -4.79 -13.09
CA ALA A 478 1.47 -3.97 -12.14
C ALA A 478 2.44 -3.07 -11.38
N CYS A 479 2.03 -1.84 -11.12
CA CYS A 479 2.78 -0.88 -10.33
C CYS A 479 2.38 -0.93 -8.85
N ASP A 480 3.18 -0.29 -8.02
CA ASP A 480 2.84 -0.01 -6.61
C ASP A 480 1.71 1.03 -6.51
N GLU A 481 1.16 1.18 -5.30
CA GLU A 481 -0.01 2.02 -5.04
C GLU A 481 0.23 3.49 -5.44
N GLY A 482 -0.75 4.11 -6.10
CA GLY A 482 -0.65 5.49 -6.59
C GLY A 482 0.11 5.65 -7.91
N LYS A 483 0.58 4.56 -8.54
CA LYS A 483 1.24 4.57 -9.86
C LYS A 483 0.44 3.79 -10.89
N VAL A 484 0.54 4.22 -12.14
CA VAL A 484 -0.06 3.55 -13.31
C VAL A 484 1.03 3.05 -14.24
N LEU A 485 0.72 1.95 -14.93
CA LEU A 485 1.62 1.36 -15.92
C LEU A 485 1.67 2.24 -17.17
N THR A 486 2.89 2.52 -17.67
CA THR A 486 3.05 3.14 -18.99
C THR A 486 2.56 2.20 -20.10
N SER A 487 2.15 2.76 -21.24
CA SER A 487 1.73 1.98 -22.43
C SER A 487 2.81 0.98 -22.90
N SER A 488 4.08 1.30 -22.68
CA SER A 488 5.22 0.43 -23.00
C SER A 488 5.34 -0.79 -22.08
N GLY A 489 4.86 -0.69 -20.83
CA GLY A 489 5.06 -1.66 -19.77
C GLY A 489 6.46 -1.62 -19.13
N TYR A 490 7.31 -0.64 -19.44
CA TYR A 490 8.67 -0.52 -18.87
C TYR A 490 8.82 0.65 -17.88
N GLY A 491 7.70 1.14 -17.35
CA GLY A 491 7.67 2.25 -16.41
C GLY A 491 6.37 2.30 -15.62
N CYS A 492 6.47 2.78 -14.39
CA CYS A 492 5.38 3.10 -13.48
C CYS A 492 5.43 4.58 -13.14
N VAL A 493 4.32 5.29 -13.35
CA VAL A 493 4.28 6.77 -13.30
C VAL A 493 3.05 7.25 -12.56
N THR A 494 3.12 8.45 -11.99
CA THR A 494 1.96 9.17 -11.46
C THR A 494 1.13 9.74 -12.62
N CYS A 495 -0.20 9.71 -12.48
CA CYS A 495 -1.10 10.13 -13.55
C CYS A 495 -2.35 10.81 -12.98
N ASP A 496 -2.14 11.98 -12.38
CA ASP A 496 -3.20 12.77 -11.73
C ASP A 496 -3.77 13.83 -12.68
N ILE A 497 -3.90 13.50 -13.96
CA ILE A 497 -4.45 14.41 -14.98
C ILE A 497 -5.91 14.07 -15.23
N ALA A 498 -6.79 15.04 -14.95
CA ALA A 498 -8.22 14.91 -15.20
C ALA A 498 -8.51 14.57 -16.67
N GLY A 499 -9.19 13.44 -16.90
CA GLY A 499 -9.53 12.97 -18.24
C GLY A 499 -8.36 12.33 -19.00
N CYS A 500 -7.26 11.98 -18.33
CA CYS A 500 -6.20 11.16 -18.90
C CYS A 500 -6.44 9.66 -18.64
N SER A 501 -6.25 8.83 -19.66
CA SER A 501 -6.39 7.37 -19.59
C SER A 501 -5.05 6.64 -19.46
N THR A 502 -3.97 7.18 -20.04
CA THR A 502 -2.60 6.64 -19.89
C THR A 502 -1.58 7.77 -19.83
N CYS A 503 -0.62 7.69 -18.90
CA CYS A 503 0.51 8.62 -18.83
C CYS A 503 1.80 7.95 -19.34
N ARG A 504 2.62 8.72 -20.08
CA ARG A 504 3.94 8.27 -20.57
C ARG A 504 5.08 8.56 -19.59
N ALA A 505 4.89 9.55 -18.72
CA ALA A 505 5.79 9.99 -17.66
C ALA A 505 4.95 10.62 -16.54
N ASP A 506 5.57 10.94 -15.40
CA ASP A 506 4.88 11.56 -14.27
C ASP A 506 4.09 12.80 -14.70
N ASN A 507 2.77 12.72 -14.57
CA ASN A 507 1.83 13.77 -14.97
C ASN A 507 2.07 14.29 -16.40
N MET A 508 2.36 13.37 -17.33
CA MET A 508 2.40 13.66 -18.76
C MET A 508 1.48 12.70 -19.49
N CYS A 509 0.32 13.20 -19.92
CA CYS A 509 -0.70 12.37 -20.55
C CYS A 509 -0.29 11.94 -21.96
N GLU A 510 -0.49 10.66 -22.26
CA GLU A 510 -0.29 10.09 -23.59
C GLU A 510 -1.63 9.89 -24.32
N THR A 511 -2.65 9.43 -23.60
CA THR A 511 -3.99 9.18 -24.15
C THR A 511 -5.03 9.77 -23.22
N CYS A 512 -6.01 10.49 -23.76
CA CYS A 512 -7.14 11.00 -22.99
C CYS A 512 -8.31 10.01 -22.97
N SER A 513 -9.08 10.06 -21.90
CA SER A 513 -10.37 9.38 -21.75
C SER A 513 -11.43 10.00 -22.67
N ASP A 514 -12.51 9.26 -22.91
CA ASP A 514 -13.61 9.72 -23.75
C ASP A 514 -14.18 11.07 -23.29
N GLY A 515 -14.41 11.98 -24.25
CA GLY A 515 -14.85 13.36 -23.97
C GLY A 515 -13.73 14.34 -23.64
N TYR A 516 -12.48 13.94 -23.85
CA TYR A 516 -11.29 14.79 -23.74
C TYR A 516 -10.43 14.67 -24.99
N ARG A 517 -9.71 15.75 -25.34
CA ARG A 517 -8.66 15.73 -26.36
C ARG A 517 -7.32 16.09 -25.74
N LEU A 518 -6.26 15.49 -26.26
CA LEU A 518 -4.91 15.77 -25.82
C LEU A 518 -4.47 17.14 -26.37
N GLU A 519 -4.04 18.03 -25.48
CA GLU A 519 -3.37 19.29 -25.80
C GLU A 519 -2.03 19.35 -25.06
N GLY A 520 -0.94 19.10 -25.79
CA GLY A 520 0.38 18.92 -25.19
C GLY A 520 0.40 17.66 -24.33
N ASP A 521 0.69 17.82 -23.04
CA ASP A 521 0.74 16.74 -22.05
C ASP A 521 -0.53 16.69 -21.15
N ALA A 522 -1.57 17.48 -21.46
CA ALA A 522 -2.80 17.58 -20.67
C ALA A 522 -4.06 17.23 -21.49
N CYS A 523 -5.11 16.80 -20.81
CA CYS A 523 -6.40 16.49 -21.41
C CYS A 523 -7.41 17.62 -21.20
N VAL A 524 -7.96 18.11 -22.29
CA VAL A 524 -8.96 19.20 -22.26
C VAL A 524 -10.30 18.64 -22.71
N ARG A 525 -11.37 18.91 -21.95
CA ARG A 525 -12.72 18.45 -22.28
C ARG A 525 -13.12 18.93 -23.67
N THR A 526 -13.51 17.99 -24.53
CA THR A 526 -14.20 18.30 -25.78
C THR A 526 -15.65 18.61 -25.41
N GLY A 527 -15.96 19.89 -25.21
CA GLY A 527 -17.28 20.34 -24.78
C GLY A 527 -18.40 19.75 -25.65
N GLY A 528 -19.37 19.12 -25.00
CA GLY A 528 -20.67 18.83 -25.59
C GLY A 528 -21.38 20.14 -25.89
N ASN A 529 -21.46 20.50 -27.17
CA ASN A 529 -22.28 21.60 -27.62
C ASN A 529 -23.75 21.15 -27.67
N LEU A 530 -24.48 21.29 -26.56
CA LEU A 530 -25.94 21.32 -26.54
C LEU A 530 -26.44 22.25 -25.43
N SER A 531 -26.39 23.55 -25.71
CA SER A 531 -27.48 24.47 -25.34
C SER A 531 -27.69 25.47 -26.47
N THR A 532 -28.36 25.01 -27.53
CA THR A 532 -29.09 25.92 -28.42
C THR A 532 -30.31 26.45 -27.67
N GLY A 533 -30.09 27.49 -26.88
CA GLY A 533 -31.12 28.16 -26.10
C GLY A 533 -30.83 29.65 -26.02
N ALA A 534 -30.91 30.35 -27.17
CA ALA A 534 -31.30 31.76 -27.34
C ALA A 534 -30.61 32.38 -28.57
N ILE A 535 -31.22 32.26 -29.75
CA ILE A 535 -31.20 33.35 -30.73
C ILE A 535 -32.63 33.47 -31.28
N ALA A 536 -33.35 34.47 -30.77
CA ALA A 536 -34.60 34.90 -31.35
C ALA A 536 -34.31 35.66 -32.66
N GLY A 537 -35.00 35.25 -33.72
CA GLY A 537 -35.50 36.12 -34.79
C GLY A 537 -34.49 36.69 -35.78
N MET A 538 -34.45 36.10 -36.98
CA MET A 538 -34.75 36.86 -38.20
C MET A 538 -35.06 35.90 -39.37
N SER A 539 -36.29 36.02 -39.85
CA SER A 539 -36.90 35.25 -40.93
C SER A 539 -36.22 35.49 -42.27
N VAL A 540 -35.91 34.44 -43.03
CA VAL A 540 -35.89 34.51 -44.49
C VAL A 540 -36.61 33.30 -45.07
N THR A 541 -37.54 33.61 -45.95
CA THR A 541 -38.56 32.78 -46.58
C THR A 541 -38.01 31.62 -47.40
N LYS A 542 -38.73 30.50 -47.34
CA LYS A 542 -38.72 29.41 -48.33
C LYS A 542 -38.83 29.96 -49.76
N SER A 543 -38.04 29.42 -50.67
CA SER A 543 -38.50 29.17 -52.03
C SER A 543 -38.11 27.78 -52.47
N SER A 544 -39.06 27.15 -53.13
CA SER A 544 -39.31 25.74 -53.32
C SER A 544 -38.61 25.15 -54.54
N TYR A 545 -38.33 23.85 -54.45
CA TYR A 545 -38.02 23.00 -55.60
C TYR A 545 -39.18 23.00 -56.62
N ALA A 546 -38.86 23.18 -57.90
CA ALA A 546 -39.68 22.73 -59.02
C ALA A 546 -38.76 22.13 -60.08
N LEU A 547 -38.83 20.80 -60.22
CA LEU A 547 -38.43 20.06 -61.41
C LEU A 547 -39.57 20.14 -62.43
N CYS A 548 -39.20 20.19 -63.72
CA CYS A 548 -40.04 20.01 -64.90
C CYS A 548 -41.04 18.84 -64.69
N TYR A 549 -42.31 18.93 -65.07
CA TYR A 549 -42.86 19.11 -66.42
C TYR A 549 -44.34 19.46 -66.32
#